data_AF-A0A932LDS4-F1
#
_entry.id   AF-A0A932LDS4-F1
#
_cell.length_a   1.000
_cell.length_b   1.000
_cell.length_c   1.000
_cell.angle_alpha   90.00
_cell.angle_beta   90.00
_cell.angle_gamma   90.00
#
_symmetry.space_group_name_H-M   'P 1'
#
loop_
_entity.id
_entity.type
_entity.pdbx_description
1 polymer ?
#
loop_
_entity_poly.entity_id
_entity_poly.type
_entity_poly.pdbx_seq_one_letter_code
_entity_poly.pdbx_strand_id
1 'polypeptide(L)'
;TVQRIEGGAITINIGKTEAILPRSEQIPGETHHAGERIRAVIVDVRKTNQRVKIVLSRTHPDFVRRLFELEIPEVAERVIDIKALAREAGYRTKVAVVSIDSKVDCVGACVGVRGTRIKNIVDELAGERIDIVRWNESLQVMIPNALQPAEVHEVMLFAMLGRAIVLVKEDQLSLAIGRRGQNVRLASKLVGWDIEIMTSEELDEQIERAVGLFAVIPNIDGPLVDRFVEQGFLSFDDLSIMDPGELAQLEGLDVVKATEIVEFAEREAERVAAEPPPTRARKLAAMESAVTEEAMKPEAADSAPAAVHAAAEPADTGDLPSDGSSEASDEISDINAVKPRNNGDPDSTENHEKIADDSAASASAEQPTT
;
A
#
# COMPACT_ATOMS: atom_id res chain seq x y z
N THR A 1 -25.02 -21.20 -16.20
CA THR A 1 -24.60 -21.29 -17.61
C THR A 1 -25.12 -20.08 -18.37
N VAL A 2 -24.27 -19.47 -19.18
CA VAL A 2 -24.64 -18.32 -20.02
C VAL A 2 -25.71 -18.76 -21.03
N GLN A 3 -26.82 -18.03 -21.07
CA GLN A 3 -27.92 -18.26 -22.01
C GLN A 3 -27.81 -17.34 -23.21
N ARG A 4 -27.72 -16.03 -22.97
CA ARG A 4 -27.70 -15.00 -23.99
C ARG A 4 -27.00 -13.75 -23.51
N ILE A 5 -26.52 -12.95 -24.46
CA ILE A 5 -25.81 -11.70 -24.25
C ILE A 5 -26.58 -10.63 -25.03
N GLU A 6 -27.17 -9.68 -24.33
CA GLU A 6 -28.02 -8.63 -24.90
C GLU A 6 -27.60 -7.27 -24.33
N GLY A 7 -27.31 -6.29 -25.19
CA GLY A 7 -26.95 -4.93 -24.75
C GLY A 7 -25.71 -4.86 -23.83
N GLY A 8 -24.82 -5.87 -23.89
CA GLY A 8 -23.66 -6.00 -23.01
C GLY A 8 -23.97 -6.60 -21.63
N ALA A 9 -25.22 -6.92 -21.30
CA ALA A 9 -25.56 -7.69 -20.11
C ALA A 9 -25.66 -9.19 -20.45
N ILE A 10 -25.27 -10.04 -19.52
CA ILE A 10 -25.27 -11.49 -19.70
C ILE A 10 -26.42 -12.08 -18.88
N THR A 11 -27.30 -12.84 -19.54
CA THR A 11 -28.33 -13.63 -18.86
C THR A 11 -27.77 -15.02 -18.56
N ILE A 12 -27.85 -15.42 -17.29
CA ILE A 12 -27.25 -16.65 -16.78
C ILE A 12 -28.36 -17.50 -16.17
N ASN A 13 -28.48 -18.74 -16.63
CA ASN A 13 -29.33 -19.74 -15.98
C ASN A 13 -28.59 -20.32 -14.76
N ILE A 14 -29.19 -20.20 -13.59
CA ILE A 14 -28.68 -20.73 -12.31
C ILE A 14 -29.47 -21.98 -11.84
N GLY A 15 -30.21 -22.62 -12.74
CA GLY A 15 -30.96 -23.85 -12.53
C GLY A 15 -32.44 -23.60 -12.25
N LYS A 16 -32.76 -22.89 -11.15
CA LYS A 16 -34.15 -22.62 -10.75
C LYS A 16 -34.75 -21.39 -11.43
N THR A 17 -33.92 -20.44 -11.83
CA THR A 17 -34.32 -19.17 -12.42
C THR A 17 -33.18 -18.56 -13.22
N GLU A 18 -33.43 -17.40 -13.81
CA GLU A 18 -32.44 -16.61 -14.54
C GLU A 18 -31.92 -15.48 -13.67
N ALA A 19 -30.63 -15.18 -13.82
CA ALA A 19 -29.97 -14.06 -13.21
C ALA A 19 -29.30 -13.21 -14.29
N ILE A 20 -29.05 -11.94 -13.99
CA ILE A 20 -28.41 -10.99 -14.89
C ILE A 20 -27.06 -10.57 -14.34
N LEU A 21 -26.04 -10.59 -15.20
CA LEU A 21 -24.71 -10.03 -14.93
C LEU A 21 -24.56 -8.77 -15.79
N PRO A 22 -24.82 -7.57 -15.24
CA PRO A 22 -24.76 -6.32 -15.97
C PRO A 22 -23.31 -5.96 -16.32
N ARG A 23 -23.12 -5.13 -17.35
CA ARG A 23 -21.79 -4.74 -17.85
C ARG A 23 -20.89 -4.10 -16.78
N SER A 24 -21.47 -3.33 -15.86
CA SER A 24 -20.73 -2.70 -14.75
C SER A 24 -20.18 -3.69 -13.73
N GLU A 25 -20.74 -4.91 -13.69
CA GLU A 25 -20.38 -5.96 -12.74
C GLU A 25 -19.58 -7.09 -13.40
N GLN A 26 -19.22 -6.93 -14.67
CA GLN A 26 -18.34 -7.84 -15.43
C GLN A 26 -16.89 -7.37 -15.31
N ILE A 27 -15.96 -8.32 -15.20
CA ILE A 27 -14.54 -7.99 -15.18
C ILE A 27 -14.16 -7.42 -16.56
N PRO A 28 -13.50 -6.25 -16.65
CA PRO A 28 -13.09 -5.68 -17.92
C PRO A 28 -12.21 -6.63 -18.73
N GLY A 29 -12.54 -6.83 -20.02
CA GLY A 29 -11.79 -7.69 -20.93
C GLY A 29 -12.24 -9.15 -20.97
N GLU A 30 -13.12 -9.59 -20.06
CA GLU A 30 -13.71 -10.92 -20.16
C GLU A 30 -14.62 -11.07 -21.38
N THR A 31 -14.54 -12.24 -22.01
CA THR A 31 -15.46 -12.65 -23.08
C THR A 31 -16.14 -13.94 -22.65
N HIS A 32 -17.47 -13.93 -22.69
CA HIS A 32 -18.31 -15.09 -22.34
C HIS A 32 -19.08 -15.54 -23.57
N HIS A 33 -19.30 -16.84 -23.71
CA HIS A 33 -20.04 -17.43 -24.83
C HIS A 33 -21.32 -18.13 -24.35
N ALA A 34 -22.34 -18.19 -25.23
CA ALA A 34 -23.55 -18.96 -24.92
C ALA A 34 -23.20 -20.44 -24.68
N GLY A 35 -23.77 -21.03 -23.63
CA GLY A 35 -23.46 -22.39 -23.19
C GLY A 35 -22.27 -22.50 -22.23
N GLU A 36 -21.51 -21.42 -22.03
CA GLU A 36 -20.36 -21.41 -21.12
C GLU A 36 -20.78 -21.46 -19.65
N ARG A 37 -19.98 -22.16 -18.83
CA ARG A 37 -20.14 -22.15 -17.37
C ARG A 37 -19.43 -20.93 -16.81
N ILE A 38 -20.17 -20.14 -16.03
CA ILE A 38 -19.67 -18.92 -15.40
C ILE A 38 -19.99 -18.98 -13.91
N ARG A 39 -19.05 -18.50 -13.09
CA ARG A 39 -19.24 -18.31 -11.64
C ARG A 39 -19.37 -16.81 -11.35
N ALA A 40 -20.14 -16.43 -10.33
CA ALA A 40 -20.29 -15.05 -9.90
C ALA A 40 -20.90 -15.05 -8.50
N VAL A 41 -20.81 -13.93 -7.78
CA VAL A 41 -21.56 -13.73 -6.53
C VAL A 41 -22.89 -13.03 -6.82
N ILE A 42 -23.88 -13.27 -5.98
CA ILE A 42 -25.14 -12.52 -6.01
C ILE A 42 -24.92 -11.25 -5.19
N VAL A 43 -25.13 -10.09 -5.80
CA VAL A 43 -24.98 -8.77 -5.13
C VAL A 43 -26.32 -8.12 -4.82
N ASP A 44 -27.39 -8.50 -5.51
CA ASP A 44 -28.70 -7.91 -5.31
C ASP A 44 -29.82 -8.86 -5.72
N VAL A 45 -30.89 -8.88 -4.95
CA VAL A 45 -32.09 -9.68 -5.20
C VAL A 45 -33.30 -8.80 -4.94
N ARG A 46 -34.01 -8.45 -6.02
CA ARG A 46 -35.22 -7.60 -5.93
C ARG A 46 -36.41 -8.29 -6.55
N LYS A 47 -37.58 -8.11 -5.95
CA LYS A 47 -38.85 -8.51 -6.57
C LYS A 47 -39.31 -7.39 -7.49
N THR A 48 -39.52 -7.69 -8.77
CA THR A 48 -40.06 -6.75 -9.76
C THR A 48 -41.29 -7.39 -10.40
N ASN A 49 -42.47 -6.84 -10.09
CA ASN A 49 -43.76 -7.43 -10.44
C ASN A 49 -43.88 -8.88 -9.92
N GLN A 50 -44.16 -9.83 -10.82
CA GLN A 50 -44.26 -11.26 -10.51
C GLN A 50 -42.93 -12.02 -10.68
N ARG A 51 -41.82 -11.35 -11.03
CA ARG A 51 -40.51 -11.99 -11.24
C ARG A 51 -39.49 -11.50 -10.21
N VAL A 52 -38.56 -12.37 -9.84
CA VAL A 52 -37.40 -12.00 -9.02
C VAL A 52 -36.25 -11.65 -9.96
N LYS A 53 -35.69 -10.47 -9.79
CA LYS A 53 -34.48 -10.02 -10.49
C LYS A 53 -33.29 -10.30 -9.58
N ILE A 54 -32.40 -11.18 -10.04
CA ILE A 54 -31.15 -11.53 -9.36
C ILE A 54 -30.02 -10.90 -10.14
N VAL A 55 -29.25 -10.01 -9.50
CA VAL A 55 -28.08 -9.36 -10.09
C VAL A 55 -26.83 -10.06 -9.58
N LEU A 56 -25.99 -10.44 -10.52
CA LEU A 56 -24.71 -11.09 -10.26
C LEU A 56 -23.56 -10.10 -10.43
N SER A 57 -22.43 -10.43 -9.81
CA SER A 57 -21.19 -9.70 -9.95
C SER A 57 -19.97 -10.60 -10.00
N ARG A 58 -19.06 -10.27 -10.93
CA ARG A 58 -17.66 -10.71 -10.96
C ARG A 58 -16.71 -9.55 -10.57
N THR A 59 -17.23 -8.34 -10.65
CA THR A 59 -16.90 -7.09 -9.93
C THR A 59 -16.37 -7.19 -8.50
N HIS A 60 -17.24 -7.77 -7.69
CA HIS A 60 -17.28 -7.53 -6.25
C HIS A 60 -16.12 -8.22 -5.51
N PRO A 61 -15.53 -7.61 -4.46
CA PRO A 61 -14.51 -8.23 -3.61
C PRO A 61 -14.88 -9.63 -3.11
N ASP A 62 -16.15 -9.85 -2.76
CA ASP A 62 -16.62 -11.15 -2.29
C ASP A 62 -16.48 -12.27 -3.31
N PHE A 63 -16.42 -11.95 -4.61
CA PHE A 63 -16.17 -12.99 -5.61
C PHE A 63 -14.80 -13.64 -5.38
N VAL A 64 -13.76 -12.83 -5.14
CA VAL A 64 -12.43 -13.34 -4.79
C VAL A 64 -12.46 -14.12 -3.48
N ARG A 65 -13.14 -13.58 -2.44
CA ARG A 65 -13.28 -14.28 -1.15
C ARG A 65 -13.88 -15.69 -1.31
N ARG A 66 -14.94 -15.82 -2.12
CA ARG A 66 -15.57 -17.13 -2.39
C ARG A 66 -14.70 -18.04 -3.25
N LEU A 67 -13.90 -17.51 -4.18
CA LEU A 67 -12.93 -18.32 -4.91
C LEU A 67 -11.83 -18.86 -3.99
N PHE A 68 -11.34 -18.06 -3.04
CA PHE A 68 -10.40 -18.54 -2.03
C PHE A 68 -11.02 -19.66 -1.17
N GLU A 69 -12.25 -19.49 -0.69
CA GLU A 69 -12.96 -20.53 0.07
C GLU A 69 -13.16 -21.83 -0.75
N LEU A 70 -13.35 -21.74 -2.07
CA LEU A 70 -13.53 -22.92 -2.92
C LEU A 70 -12.21 -23.63 -3.25
N GLU A 71 -11.12 -22.87 -3.44
CA GLU A 71 -9.83 -23.39 -3.90
C GLU A 71 -8.92 -23.84 -2.75
N ILE A 72 -9.03 -23.21 -1.57
CA ILE A 72 -8.12 -23.38 -0.43
C ILE A 72 -8.87 -24.00 0.76
N PRO A 73 -8.70 -25.31 1.03
CA PRO A 73 -9.40 -26.01 2.11
C PRO A 73 -9.23 -25.34 3.48
N GLU A 74 -8.05 -24.82 3.76
CA GLU A 74 -7.71 -24.16 5.03
C GLU A 74 -8.55 -22.89 5.27
N VAL A 75 -8.99 -22.21 4.20
CA VAL A 75 -9.91 -21.07 4.28
C VAL A 75 -11.34 -21.56 4.51
N ALA A 76 -11.76 -22.63 3.83
CA ALA A 76 -13.09 -23.23 4.00
C ALA A 76 -13.31 -23.78 5.42
N GLU A 77 -12.27 -24.40 5.99
CA GLU A 77 -12.25 -24.97 7.34
C GLU A 77 -11.99 -23.91 8.43
N ARG A 78 -11.80 -22.64 8.05
CA ARG A 78 -11.49 -21.52 8.95
C ARG A 78 -10.20 -21.70 9.76
N VAL A 79 -9.23 -22.43 9.23
CA VAL A 79 -7.86 -22.46 9.76
C VAL A 79 -7.12 -21.18 9.36
N ILE A 80 -7.47 -20.62 8.19
CA ILE A 80 -6.98 -19.35 7.68
C ILE A 80 -8.16 -18.40 7.50
N ASP A 81 -8.02 -17.21 8.08
CA ASP A 81 -8.98 -16.12 7.93
C ASP A 81 -8.46 -15.09 6.92
N ILE A 82 -9.33 -14.67 6.00
CA ILE A 82 -9.11 -13.50 5.14
C ILE A 82 -9.61 -12.25 5.87
N LYS A 83 -8.70 -11.50 6.50
CA LYS A 83 -9.03 -10.33 7.34
C LYS A 83 -9.38 -9.09 6.52
N ALA A 84 -8.64 -8.83 5.44
CA ALA A 84 -8.87 -7.69 4.57
C ALA A 84 -8.63 -8.03 3.10
N LEU A 85 -9.30 -7.29 2.21
CA LEU A 85 -9.17 -7.47 0.76
C LEU A 85 -9.38 -6.13 0.06
N ALA A 86 -8.41 -5.73 -0.77
CA ALA A 86 -8.49 -4.54 -1.61
C ALA A 86 -8.37 -4.96 -3.08
N ARG A 87 -9.33 -4.56 -3.92
CA ARG A 87 -9.47 -5.06 -5.29
C ARG A 87 -9.66 -3.95 -6.31
N GLU A 88 -8.92 -4.06 -7.41
CA GLU A 88 -9.19 -3.42 -8.69
C GLU A 88 -9.46 -4.54 -9.72
N ALA A 89 -10.74 -4.83 -9.95
CA ALA A 89 -11.17 -6.02 -10.68
C ALA A 89 -10.59 -6.11 -12.10
N GLY A 90 -10.06 -7.29 -12.45
CA GLY A 90 -9.38 -7.56 -13.72
C GLY A 90 -7.93 -7.09 -13.78
N TYR A 91 -7.43 -6.41 -12.74
CA TYR A 91 -6.07 -5.88 -12.72
C TYR A 91 -5.24 -6.43 -11.57
N ARG A 92 -5.61 -6.10 -10.33
CA ARG A 92 -4.84 -6.49 -9.16
C ARG A 92 -5.69 -6.51 -7.89
N THR A 93 -5.47 -7.52 -7.06
CA THR A 93 -6.07 -7.64 -5.73
C THR A 93 -4.99 -7.91 -4.69
N LYS A 94 -5.06 -7.23 -3.55
CA LYS A 94 -4.30 -7.57 -2.35
C LYS A 94 -5.22 -8.27 -1.36
N VAL A 95 -4.77 -9.38 -0.80
CA VAL A 95 -5.49 -10.19 0.18
C VAL A 95 -4.63 -10.35 1.42
N ALA A 96 -5.14 -9.92 2.57
CA ALA A 96 -4.46 -10.08 3.84
C ALA A 96 -5.03 -11.26 4.62
N VAL A 97 -4.18 -12.23 4.92
CA VAL A 97 -4.56 -13.50 5.56
C VAL A 97 -3.82 -13.70 6.88
N VAL A 98 -4.49 -14.34 7.84
CA VAL A 98 -3.86 -14.80 9.09
C VAL A 98 -4.28 -16.24 9.33
N SER A 99 -3.38 -17.04 9.91
CA SER A 99 -3.76 -18.37 10.40
C SER A 99 -4.16 -18.30 11.87
N ILE A 100 -5.22 -19.03 12.21
CA ILE A 100 -5.62 -19.28 13.60
C ILE A 100 -4.67 -20.28 14.26
N ASP A 101 -4.12 -21.22 13.50
CA ASP A 101 -3.09 -22.15 13.96
C ASP A 101 -1.69 -21.60 13.62
N SER A 102 -0.90 -21.29 14.65
CA SER A 102 0.47 -20.78 14.49
C SER A 102 1.41 -21.73 13.76
N LYS A 103 1.07 -23.03 13.66
CA LYS A 103 1.87 -24.02 12.93
C LYS A 103 1.59 -24.01 11.42
N VAL A 104 0.56 -23.31 10.98
CA VAL A 104 0.16 -23.24 9.57
C VAL A 104 0.64 -21.92 8.97
N ASP A 105 1.46 -22.02 7.92
CA ASP A 105 1.81 -20.84 7.14
C ASP A 105 0.66 -20.43 6.22
N CYS A 106 -0.04 -19.35 6.57
CA CYS A 106 -1.20 -18.88 5.81
C CYS A 106 -0.86 -18.46 4.37
N VAL A 107 0.30 -17.84 4.14
CA VAL A 107 0.66 -17.38 2.79
C VAL A 107 1.00 -18.59 1.92
N GLY A 108 1.87 -19.49 2.39
CA GLY A 108 2.24 -20.71 1.67
C GLY A 108 1.05 -21.63 1.39
N ALA A 109 0.12 -21.78 2.33
CA ALA A 109 -1.09 -22.59 2.15
C ALA A 109 -2.02 -22.02 1.06
N CYS A 110 -2.18 -20.69 1.00
CA CYS A 110 -2.97 -20.04 -0.05
C CYS A 110 -2.31 -20.10 -1.43
N VAL A 111 -0.99 -19.96 -1.50
CA VAL A 111 -0.23 -20.06 -2.76
C VAL A 111 -0.26 -21.51 -3.29
N GLY A 112 -0.07 -22.48 -2.40
CA GLY A 112 0.01 -23.90 -2.74
C GLY A 112 1.34 -24.27 -3.40
N VAL A 113 1.51 -25.57 -3.71
CA VAL A 113 2.74 -26.08 -4.33
C VAL A 113 2.98 -25.37 -5.66
N ARG A 114 4.11 -24.67 -5.80
CA ARG A 114 4.46 -23.88 -7.00
C ARG A 114 3.37 -22.89 -7.45
N GLY A 115 2.56 -22.39 -6.53
CA GLY A 115 1.53 -21.40 -6.86
C GLY A 115 0.29 -21.97 -7.58
N THR A 116 0.11 -23.29 -7.64
CA THR A 116 -1.00 -23.88 -8.42
C THR A 116 -2.38 -23.41 -7.94
N ARG A 117 -2.61 -23.31 -6.63
CA ARG A 117 -3.91 -22.88 -6.09
C ARG A 117 -4.20 -21.44 -6.47
N ILE A 118 -3.27 -20.53 -6.20
CA ILE A 118 -3.46 -19.11 -6.52
C ILE A 118 -3.60 -18.89 -8.03
N LYS A 119 -2.86 -19.66 -8.86
CA LYS A 119 -2.98 -19.61 -10.31
C LYS A 119 -4.39 -19.95 -10.79
N ASN A 120 -5.04 -20.97 -10.23
CA ASN A 120 -6.42 -21.32 -10.59
C ASN A 120 -7.40 -20.17 -10.33
N ILE A 121 -7.20 -19.43 -9.22
CA ILE A 121 -8.01 -18.25 -8.90
C ILE A 121 -7.72 -17.11 -9.88
N VAL A 122 -6.44 -16.84 -10.18
CA VAL A 122 -6.03 -15.83 -11.16
C VAL A 122 -6.63 -16.12 -12.54
N ASP A 123 -6.60 -17.38 -12.97
CA ASP A 123 -7.16 -17.82 -14.26
C ASP A 123 -8.70 -17.64 -14.28
N GLU A 124 -9.40 -17.98 -13.19
CA GLU A 124 -10.85 -17.72 -13.06
C GLU A 124 -11.19 -16.23 -13.03
N LEU A 125 -10.25 -15.35 -12.68
CA LEU A 125 -10.41 -13.89 -12.70
C LEU A 125 -9.82 -13.24 -13.97
N ALA A 126 -9.63 -14.02 -15.03
CA ALA A 126 -9.12 -13.56 -16.32
C ALA A 126 -7.74 -12.87 -16.25
N GLY A 127 -6.85 -13.39 -15.40
CA GLY A 127 -5.47 -12.90 -15.29
C GLY A 127 -5.29 -11.76 -14.28
N GLU A 128 -6.28 -11.45 -13.45
CA GLU A 128 -6.15 -10.51 -12.34
C GLU A 128 -5.00 -10.93 -11.41
N ARG A 129 -4.00 -10.06 -11.19
CA ARG A 129 -2.85 -10.38 -10.32
C ARG A 129 -3.28 -10.38 -8.85
N ILE A 130 -2.83 -11.36 -8.07
CA ILE A 130 -3.18 -11.44 -6.65
C ILE A 130 -1.91 -11.43 -5.80
N ASP A 131 -1.80 -10.46 -4.90
CA ASP A 131 -0.80 -10.46 -3.84
C ASP A 131 -1.44 -10.99 -2.55
N ILE A 132 -0.87 -12.03 -1.97
CA ILE A 132 -1.28 -12.56 -0.67
C ILE A 132 -0.24 -12.12 0.36
N VAL A 133 -0.68 -11.39 1.38
CA VAL A 133 0.19 -10.83 2.41
C VAL A 133 -0.26 -11.31 3.79
N ARG A 134 0.68 -11.40 4.73
CA ARG A 134 0.36 -11.77 6.11
C ARG A 134 -0.28 -10.58 6.82
N TRP A 135 -1.49 -10.78 7.33
CA TRP A 135 -2.17 -9.81 8.19
C TRP A 135 -1.45 -9.69 9.53
N ASN A 136 -1.38 -8.48 10.05
CA ASN A 136 -0.95 -8.19 11.41
C ASN A 136 -1.80 -7.04 11.98
N GLU A 137 -2.05 -7.06 13.28
CA GLU A 137 -2.79 -5.98 13.95
C GLU A 137 -1.92 -4.73 14.14
N SER A 138 -0.60 -4.90 14.26
CA SER A 138 0.35 -3.80 14.31
C SER A 138 0.56 -3.21 12.93
N LEU A 139 0.23 -1.93 12.76
CA LEU A 139 0.44 -1.18 11.51
C LEU A 139 1.91 -1.11 11.10
N GLN A 140 2.82 -1.08 12.09
CA GLN A 140 4.27 -1.15 11.88
C GLN A 140 4.70 -2.41 11.12
N VAL A 141 3.91 -3.50 11.20
CA VAL A 141 4.14 -4.74 10.47
C VAL A 141 3.22 -4.85 9.25
N MET A 142 1.96 -4.43 9.39
CA MET A 142 0.94 -4.59 8.36
C MET A 142 1.21 -3.71 7.13
N ILE A 143 1.69 -2.47 7.30
CA ILE A 143 1.97 -1.55 6.20
C ILE A 143 3.13 -2.07 5.32
N PRO A 144 4.31 -2.46 5.88
CA PRO A 144 5.36 -3.09 5.08
C PRO A 144 4.88 -4.36 4.35
N ASN A 145 4.08 -5.20 5.02
CA ASN A 145 3.50 -6.38 4.38
C ASN A 145 2.59 -6.01 3.20
N ALA A 146 1.75 -4.98 3.34
CA ALA A 146 0.83 -4.54 2.29
C ALA A 146 1.57 -3.93 1.08
N LEU A 147 2.71 -3.29 1.30
CA LEU A 147 3.51 -2.63 0.26
C LEU A 147 4.42 -3.58 -0.53
N GLN A 148 4.51 -4.85 -0.12
CA GLN A 148 5.24 -5.87 -0.88
C GLN A 148 4.86 -5.85 -2.37
N PRO A 149 5.86 -5.95 -3.27
CA PRO A 149 7.23 -6.42 -3.03
C PRO A 149 8.26 -5.33 -2.63
N ALA A 150 7.86 -4.07 -2.45
CA ALA A 150 8.81 -3.01 -2.10
C ALA A 150 9.34 -3.15 -0.66
N GLU A 151 10.63 -2.87 -0.47
CA GLU A 151 11.24 -2.82 0.85
C GLU A 151 10.99 -1.45 1.51
N VAL A 152 10.48 -1.48 2.74
CA VAL A 152 10.20 -0.29 3.54
C VAL A 152 11.36 -0.02 4.49
N HIS A 153 11.82 1.23 4.56
CA HIS A 153 12.85 1.66 5.50
C HIS A 153 12.26 2.01 6.87
N GLU A 154 11.21 2.83 6.88
CA GLU A 154 10.58 3.31 8.11
C GLU A 154 9.09 3.59 7.91
N VAL A 155 8.30 3.46 8.99
CA VAL A 155 6.86 3.74 9.01
C VAL A 155 6.55 4.68 10.17
N MET A 156 6.13 5.89 9.83
CA MET A 156 5.66 6.91 10.77
C MET A 156 4.13 6.91 10.77
N LEU A 157 3.51 6.83 11.94
CA LEU A 157 2.06 6.69 12.08
C LEU A 157 1.47 7.96 12.71
N PHE A 158 0.54 8.58 12.00
CA PHE A 158 -0.15 9.80 12.43
C PHE A 158 -1.64 9.48 12.61
N ALA A 159 -1.97 9.04 13.82
CA ALA A 159 -3.30 8.47 14.11
C ALA A 159 -4.45 9.47 13.93
N MET A 160 -4.19 10.75 14.16
CA MET A 160 -5.20 11.80 14.00
C MET A 160 -5.65 11.97 12.55
N LEU A 161 -4.70 11.88 11.62
CA LEU A 161 -4.97 11.99 10.19
C LEU A 161 -5.38 10.66 9.56
N GLY A 162 -5.30 9.55 10.31
CA GLY A 162 -5.40 8.21 9.75
C GLY A 162 -4.36 7.96 8.65
N ARG A 163 -3.20 8.63 8.76
CA ARG A 163 -2.12 8.66 7.76
C ARG A 163 -0.88 7.93 8.25
N ALA A 164 -0.21 7.23 7.34
CA ALA A 164 1.12 6.71 7.54
C ALA A 164 2.07 7.30 6.49
N ILE A 165 3.18 7.87 6.93
CA ILE A 165 4.29 8.23 6.05
C ILE A 165 5.27 7.05 6.04
N VAL A 166 5.54 6.55 4.86
CA VAL A 166 6.41 5.39 4.65
C VAL A 166 7.64 5.84 3.91
N LEU A 167 8.78 5.77 4.60
CA LEU A 167 10.05 6.09 4.01
C LEU A 167 10.61 4.87 3.28
N VAL A 168 11.06 5.12 2.06
CA VAL A 168 11.68 4.13 1.19
C VAL A 168 12.94 4.72 0.58
N LYS A 169 13.83 3.84 0.11
CA LYS A 169 14.98 4.27 -0.69
C LYS A 169 14.53 4.67 -2.10
N GLU A 170 15.33 5.50 -2.75
CA GLU A 170 15.06 5.99 -4.11
C GLU A 170 14.79 4.86 -5.13
N ASP A 171 15.54 3.75 -5.04
CA ASP A 171 15.37 2.58 -5.92
C ASP A 171 14.06 1.81 -5.65
N GLN A 172 13.49 1.93 -4.44
CA GLN A 172 12.24 1.30 -4.03
C GLN A 172 11.02 2.19 -4.27
N LEU A 173 11.19 3.51 -4.42
CA LEU A 173 10.09 4.48 -4.53
C LEU A 173 9.10 4.13 -5.65
N SER A 174 9.60 3.88 -6.86
CA SER A 174 8.78 3.51 -8.01
C SER A 174 8.02 2.19 -7.81
N LEU A 175 8.64 1.22 -7.15
CA LEU A 175 8.04 -0.08 -6.87
C LEU A 175 6.94 0.03 -5.81
N ALA A 176 7.20 0.81 -4.76
CA ALA A 176 6.29 1.05 -3.64
C ALA A 176 5.02 1.78 -4.08
N ILE A 177 5.16 2.83 -4.90
CA ILE A 177 4.02 3.54 -5.52
C ILE A 177 3.31 2.61 -6.52
N GLY A 178 4.08 1.94 -7.37
CA GLY A 178 3.60 1.08 -8.44
C GLY A 178 3.01 1.86 -9.63
N ARG A 179 2.70 1.14 -10.71
CA ARG A 179 2.18 1.74 -11.95
C ARG A 179 0.89 2.52 -11.68
N ARG A 180 0.89 3.84 -11.94
CA ARG A 180 -0.24 4.76 -11.67
C ARG A 180 -0.71 4.75 -10.20
N GLY A 181 0.20 4.50 -9.25
CA GLY A 181 -0.13 4.45 -7.83
C GLY A 181 -0.95 3.22 -7.42
N GLN A 182 -1.04 2.19 -8.26
CA GLN A 182 -1.88 1.03 -7.97
C GLN A 182 -1.45 0.27 -6.71
N ASN A 183 -0.14 0.18 -6.43
CA ASN A 183 0.34 -0.58 -5.29
C ASN A 183 -0.02 0.12 -3.98
N VAL A 184 0.36 1.40 -3.85
CA VAL A 184 0.03 2.22 -2.68
C VAL A 184 -1.47 2.36 -2.46
N ARG A 185 -2.28 2.56 -3.52
CA ARG A 185 -3.74 2.67 -3.40
C ARG A 185 -4.38 1.38 -2.89
N LEU A 186 -3.92 0.22 -3.37
CA LEU A 186 -4.40 -1.07 -2.88
C LEU A 186 -3.92 -1.33 -1.45
N ALA A 187 -2.69 -0.97 -1.11
CA ALA A 187 -2.17 -1.10 0.25
C ALA A 187 -2.97 -0.22 1.24
N SER A 188 -3.20 1.05 0.89
CA SER A 188 -4.01 1.99 1.68
C SER A 188 -5.42 1.44 1.91
N LYS A 189 -6.11 0.97 0.86
CA LYS A 189 -7.42 0.31 0.98
C LYS A 189 -7.40 -0.96 1.83
N LEU A 190 -6.32 -1.73 1.78
CA LEU A 190 -6.18 -2.99 2.52
C LEU A 190 -5.99 -2.75 4.01
N VAL A 191 -5.18 -1.75 4.37
CA VAL A 191 -4.86 -1.37 5.74
C VAL A 191 -5.96 -0.49 6.35
N GLY A 192 -6.66 0.29 5.53
CA GLY A 192 -7.65 1.27 5.98
C GLY A 192 -7.03 2.59 6.45
N TRP A 193 -5.81 2.90 6.00
CA TRP A 193 -5.05 4.11 6.33
C TRP A 193 -4.61 4.79 5.03
N ASP A 194 -4.49 6.11 5.04
CA ASP A 194 -3.82 6.82 3.97
C ASP A 194 -2.32 6.56 4.04
N ILE A 195 -1.70 6.15 2.94
CA ILE A 195 -0.28 5.77 2.91
C ILE A 195 0.41 6.70 1.93
N GLU A 196 1.25 7.58 2.47
CA GLU A 196 2.13 8.43 1.68
C GLU A 196 3.52 7.81 1.64
N ILE A 197 4.12 7.75 0.45
CA ILE A 197 5.42 7.12 0.23
C ILE A 197 6.35 8.18 -0.33
N MET A 198 7.49 8.36 0.33
CA MET A 198 8.49 9.36 -0.03
C MET A 198 9.88 8.91 0.43
N THR A 199 10.92 9.61 0.01
CA THR A 199 12.26 9.44 0.59
C THR A 199 12.43 10.30 1.84
N SER A 200 13.52 10.08 2.58
CA SER A 200 13.87 10.93 3.72
C SER A 200 14.09 12.39 3.30
N GLU A 201 14.76 12.61 2.16
CA GLU A 201 15.01 13.95 1.63
C GLU A 201 13.70 14.67 1.25
N GLU A 202 12.77 13.95 0.60
CA GLU A 202 11.45 14.51 0.27
C GLU A 202 10.64 14.87 1.52
N LEU A 203 10.74 14.07 2.58
CA LEU A 203 10.09 14.37 3.87
C LEU A 203 10.67 15.63 4.51
N ASP A 204 12.00 15.77 4.54
CA ASP A 204 12.66 16.96 5.08
C ASP A 204 12.23 18.23 4.33
N GLU A 205 12.17 18.18 3.00
CA GLU A 205 11.65 19.28 2.17
C GLU A 205 10.15 19.57 2.42
N GLN A 206 9.34 18.56 2.70
CA GLN A 206 7.93 18.75 3.07
C GLN A 206 7.80 19.41 4.44
N ILE A 207 8.62 18.99 5.42
CA ILE A 207 8.67 19.56 6.77
C ILE A 207 9.07 21.04 6.72
N GLU A 208 10.14 21.38 6.02
CA GLU A 208 10.59 22.78 5.90
C GLU A 208 9.51 23.66 5.25
N ARG A 209 8.83 23.14 4.22
CA ARG A 209 7.70 23.84 3.59
C ARG A 209 6.53 24.00 4.54
N ALA A 210 6.17 22.96 5.29
CA ALA A 210 5.07 23.00 6.26
C ALA A 210 5.31 24.07 7.33
N VAL A 211 6.53 24.16 7.87
CA VAL A 211 6.93 25.21 8.83
C VAL A 211 6.70 26.60 8.23
N GLY A 212 7.14 26.81 6.98
CA GLY A 212 6.93 28.08 6.28
C GLY A 212 5.44 28.41 6.03
N LEU A 213 4.63 27.40 5.68
CA LEU A 213 3.18 27.56 5.47
C LEU A 213 2.46 27.93 6.77
N PHE A 214 2.73 27.21 7.85
CA PHE A 214 2.05 27.41 9.12
C PHE A 214 2.47 28.69 9.85
N ALA A 215 3.68 29.20 9.59
CA ALA A 215 4.13 30.49 10.11
C ALA A 215 3.28 31.69 9.65
N VAL A 216 2.49 31.55 8.57
CA VAL A 216 1.58 32.60 8.07
C VAL A 216 0.23 32.58 8.80
N ILE A 217 -0.09 31.51 9.52
CA ILE A 217 -1.36 31.38 10.23
C ILE A 217 -1.39 32.41 11.38
N PRO A 218 -2.45 33.25 11.46
CA PRO A 218 -2.59 34.22 12.54
C PRO A 218 -2.61 33.54 13.90
N ASN A 219 -2.01 34.19 14.91
CA ASN A 219 -2.08 33.77 16.31
C ASN A 219 -1.40 32.42 16.64
N ILE A 220 -0.56 31.90 15.74
CA ILE A 220 0.31 30.75 15.98
C ILE A 220 1.74 31.21 16.30
N ASP A 221 2.40 30.54 17.24
CA ASP A 221 3.81 30.73 17.56
C ASP A 221 4.67 29.56 17.02
N GLY A 222 5.98 29.76 16.94
CA GLY A 222 6.92 28.74 16.45
C GLY A 222 6.78 27.38 17.14
N PRO A 223 6.70 27.32 18.49
CA PRO A 223 6.51 26.05 19.19
C PRO A 223 5.21 25.31 18.83
N LEU A 224 4.12 26.01 18.49
CA LEU A 224 2.89 25.37 18.01
C LEU A 224 3.05 24.84 16.57
N VAL A 225 3.78 25.56 15.70
CA VAL A 225 4.13 25.06 14.36
C VAL A 225 4.93 23.77 14.44
N ASP A 226 5.96 23.72 15.29
CA ASP A 226 6.81 22.54 15.45
C ASP A 226 5.96 21.32 15.88
N ARG A 227 5.03 21.51 16.82
CA ARG A 227 4.13 20.43 17.27
C ARG A 227 3.19 19.94 16.17
N PHE A 228 2.67 20.83 15.31
CA PHE A 228 1.88 20.40 14.15
C PHE A 228 2.68 19.53 13.21
N VAL A 229 3.91 19.92 12.90
CA VAL A 229 4.77 19.13 12.01
C VAL A 229 5.14 17.79 12.65
N GLU A 230 5.46 17.77 13.94
CA GLU A 230 5.72 16.54 14.70
C GLU A 230 4.51 15.58 14.71
N GLN A 231 3.29 16.11 14.65
CA GLN A 231 2.04 15.35 14.55
C GLN A 231 1.67 14.95 13.12
N GLY A 232 2.49 15.31 12.14
CA GLY A 232 2.33 14.92 10.73
C GLY A 232 1.43 15.83 9.91
N PHE A 233 1.09 17.02 10.41
CA PHE A 233 0.45 18.05 9.61
C PHE A 233 1.51 18.66 8.67
N LEU A 234 1.32 18.51 7.35
CA LEU A 234 2.27 18.96 6.34
C LEU A 234 1.64 19.95 5.33
N SER A 235 0.33 20.11 5.38
CA SER A 235 -0.42 20.99 4.49
C SER A 235 -1.61 21.67 5.19
N PHE A 236 -2.15 22.72 4.56
CA PHE A 236 -3.40 23.32 5.02
C PHE A 236 -4.61 22.37 4.91
N ASP A 237 -4.57 21.40 3.99
CA ASP A 237 -5.62 20.38 3.86
C ASP A 237 -5.69 19.49 5.10
N ASP A 238 -4.54 19.21 5.72
CA ASP A 238 -4.48 18.41 6.96
C ASP A 238 -5.12 19.13 8.13
N LEU A 239 -4.96 20.45 8.22
CA LEU A 239 -5.55 21.28 9.29
C LEU A 239 -7.02 21.59 9.04
N SER A 240 -7.45 21.71 7.78
CA SER A 240 -8.82 22.10 7.42
C SER A 240 -9.86 21.02 7.76
N ILE A 241 -9.47 19.75 7.77
CA ILE A 241 -10.36 18.63 8.08
C ILE A 241 -10.53 18.35 9.58
N MET A 242 -9.78 19.06 10.44
CA MET A 242 -9.79 18.85 11.89
C MET A 242 -11.02 19.48 12.56
N ASP A 243 -11.54 18.81 13.60
CA ASP A 243 -12.51 19.43 14.49
C ASP A 243 -11.81 20.49 15.37
N PRO A 244 -12.30 21.74 15.44
CA PRO A 244 -11.70 22.79 16.25
C PRO A 244 -11.64 22.45 17.75
N GLY A 245 -12.60 21.69 18.27
CA GLY A 245 -12.62 21.26 19.67
C GLY A 245 -11.54 20.23 19.98
N GLU A 246 -11.35 19.25 19.09
CA GLU A 246 -10.27 18.27 19.19
C GLU A 246 -8.89 18.92 19.08
N LEU A 247 -8.73 19.85 18.13
CA LEU A 247 -7.50 20.61 17.95
C LEU A 247 -7.18 21.46 19.19
N ALA A 248 -8.19 22.11 19.77
CA ALA A 248 -8.02 22.90 20.99
C ALA A 248 -7.57 22.05 22.18
N GLN A 249 -8.18 20.88 22.36
CA GLN A 249 -7.87 20.00 23.47
C GLN A 249 -6.44 19.44 23.37
N LEU A 250 -6.01 19.06 22.17
CA LEU A 250 -4.71 18.46 21.95
C LEU A 250 -3.56 19.47 22.14
N GLU A 251 -3.72 20.64 21.53
CA GLU A 251 -2.67 21.67 21.53
C GLU A 251 -2.72 22.60 22.74
N GLY A 252 -3.69 22.40 23.64
CA GLY A 252 -3.90 23.28 24.79
C GLY A 252 -4.29 24.70 24.38
N LEU A 253 -5.04 24.83 23.28
CA LEU A 253 -5.52 26.11 22.76
C LEU A 253 -6.91 26.45 23.29
N ASP A 254 -7.27 27.73 23.20
CA ASP A 254 -8.66 28.13 23.33
C ASP A 254 -9.44 27.71 22.08
N VAL A 255 -10.70 27.31 22.26
CA VAL A 255 -11.56 26.83 21.15
C VAL A 255 -11.68 27.90 20.07
N VAL A 256 -11.78 29.18 20.46
CA VAL A 256 -11.83 30.30 19.52
C VAL A 256 -10.57 30.34 18.64
N LYS A 257 -9.39 30.16 19.23
CA LYS A 257 -8.13 30.14 18.47
C LYS A 257 -8.07 28.94 17.53
N ALA A 258 -8.46 27.76 18.00
CA ALA A 258 -8.49 26.58 17.14
C ALA A 258 -9.45 26.76 15.96
N THR A 259 -10.62 27.39 16.17
CA THR A 259 -11.53 27.74 15.08
C THR A 259 -10.89 28.71 14.08
N GLU A 260 -10.20 29.76 14.55
CA GLU A 260 -9.50 30.70 13.66
C GLU A 260 -8.43 30.01 12.79
N ILE A 261 -7.70 29.04 13.37
CA ILE A 261 -6.68 28.26 12.67
C ILE A 261 -7.31 27.40 11.56
N VAL A 262 -8.38 26.66 11.89
CA VAL A 262 -9.08 25.80 10.92
C VAL A 262 -9.70 26.64 9.79
N GLU A 263 -10.40 27.73 10.11
CA GLU A 263 -10.99 28.64 9.10
C GLU A 263 -9.93 29.32 8.21
N PHE A 264 -8.73 29.57 8.75
CA PHE A 264 -7.61 30.05 7.95
C PHE A 264 -7.09 28.95 7.02
N ALA A 265 -6.88 27.74 7.54
CA ALA A 265 -6.42 26.59 6.77
C ALA A 265 -7.40 26.24 5.64
N GLU A 266 -8.71 26.24 5.87
CA GLU A 266 -9.73 26.04 4.83
C GLU A 266 -9.58 27.03 3.68
N ARG A 267 -9.49 28.33 3.97
CA ARG A 267 -9.36 29.38 2.94
C ARG A 267 -8.07 29.24 2.14
N GLU A 268 -6.96 28.93 2.81
CA GLU A 268 -5.68 28.76 2.15
C GLU A 268 -5.61 27.45 1.35
N ALA A 269 -6.21 26.36 1.84
CA ALA A 269 -6.34 25.10 1.10
C ALA A 269 -7.15 25.31 -0.20
N GLU A 270 -8.26 26.04 -0.15
CA GLU A 270 -9.03 26.41 -1.35
C GLU A 270 -8.22 27.28 -2.31
N ARG A 271 -7.46 28.25 -1.80
CA ARG A 271 -6.60 29.13 -2.61
C ARG A 271 -5.54 28.33 -3.36
N VAL A 272 -4.86 27.42 -2.66
CA VAL A 272 -3.83 26.55 -3.24
C VAL A 272 -4.45 25.57 -4.25
N ALA A 273 -5.62 25.00 -3.95
CA ALA A 273 -6.32 24.11 -4.89
C ALA A 273 -6.82 24.81 -6.16
N ALA A 274 -7.13 26.12 -6.07
CA ALA A 274 -7.54 26.94 -7.21
C ALA A 274 -6.35 27.35 -8.11
N GLU A 275 -5.12 27.27 -7.60
CA GLU A 275 -3.93 27.47 -8.42
C GLU A 275 -3.74 26.27 -9.38
N PRO A 276 -3.64 26.50 -10.70
CA PRO A 276 -3.44 25.41 -11.63
C PRO A 276 -2.11 24.70 -11.33
N PRO A 277 -2.07 23.35 -11.34
CA PRO A 277 -0.85 22.62 -11.04
C PRO A 277 0.26 23.07 -12.00
N PRO A 278 1.50 23.25 -11.52
CA PRO A 278 2.59 23.73 -12.36
C PRO A 278 2.73 22.77 -13.54
N THR A 279 2.56 23.31 -14.75
CA THR A 279 2.79 22.56 -15.98
C THR A 279 4.21 22.01 -15.97
N ARG A 280 4.44 20.86 -16.60
CA ARG A 280 5.78 20.23 -16.70
C ARG A 280 6.85 21.22 -17.19
N ALA A 281 6.45 22.18 -18.04
CA ALA A 281 7.29 23.30 -18.50
C ALA A 281 7.66 24.31 -17.40
N ARG A 282 6.75 24.62 -16.46
CA ARG A 282 7.02 25.48 -15.30
C ARG A 282 7.91 24.79 -14.26
N LYS A 283 7.75 23.48 -14.04
CA LYS A 283 8.65 22.72 -13.16
C LYS A 283 10.09 22.71 -13.69
N LEU A 284 10.26 22.47 -14.99
CA LEU A 284 11.58 22.53 -15.65
C LEU A 284 12.18 23.95 -15.61
N ALA A 285 11.38 24.98 -15.89
CA ALA A 285 11.85 26.37 -15.81
C ALA A 285 12.19 26.81 -14.38
N ALA A 286 11.45 26.34 -13.36
CA ALA A 286 11.75 26.62 -11.96
C ALA A 286 13.04 25.91 -11.49
N MET A 287 13.27 24.67 -11.93
CA MET A 287 14.55 23.97 -11.71
C MET A 287 15.72 24.69 -12.40
N GLU A 288 15.57 25.11 -13.66
CA GLU A 288 16.59 25.87 -14.36
C GLU A 288 16.88 27.22 -13.68
N SER A 289 15.85 27.89 -13.17
CA SER A 289 15.99 29.18 -12.46
C SER A 289 16.72 29.01 -11.12
N ALA A 290 16.40 27.96 -10.37
CA ALA A 290 17.06 27.64 -9.10
C ALA A 290 18.55 27.31 -9.30
N VAL A 291 18.90 26.55 -10.35
CA VAL A 291 20.29 26.25 -10.71
C VAL A 291 21.07 27.52 -11.10
N THR A 292 20.42 28.47 -11.78
CA THR A 292 21.06 29.76 -12.13
C THR A 292 21.23 30.70 -10.93
N GLU A 293 20.34 30.68 -9.95
CA GLU A 293 20.49 31.48 -8.73
C GLU A 293 21.62 30.94 -7.84
N GLU A 294 21.77 29.62 -7.76
CA GLU A 294 22.83 28.98 -6.98
C GLU A 294 24.23 29.23 -7.58
N ALA A 295 24.32 29.31 -8.91
CA ALA A 295 25.54 29.67 -9.64
C ALA A 295 25.93 31.16 -9.54
N MET A 296 25.08 32.03 -8.97
CA MET A 296 25.30 33.48 -8.93
C MET A 296 25.66 34.03 -7.54
N LYS A 297 25.90 33.17 -6.54
CA LYS A 297 26.49 33.59 -5.25
C LYS A 297 28.00 33.86 -5.42
N PRO A 298 28.52 35.05 -5.11
CA PRO A 298 29.95 35.32 -5.21
C PRO A 298 30.70 34.69 -4.03
N GLU A 299 31.68 33.84 -4.33
CA GLU A 299 32.71 33.43 -3.37
C GLU A 299 33.52 34.66 -2.92
N ALA A 300 33.52 34.92 -1.62
CA ALA A 300 34.36 35.95 -1.02
C ALA A 300 35.83 35.47 -0.98
N ALA A 301 36.71 36.30 -1.54
CA ALA A 301 38.14 36.08 -1.64
C ALA A 301 38.84 36.07 -0.26
N ASP A 302 39.83 35.18 -0.10
CA ASP A 302 40.95 35.36 0.83
C ASP A 302 42.29 35.16 0.09
N SER A 303 43.30 35.92 0.51
CA SER A 303 44.47 36.33 -0.25
C SER A 303 45.77 35.59 0.12
N ALA A 304 46.43 35.00 -0.91
CA ALA A 304 47.88 35.04 -1.28
C ALA A 304 49.01 34.60 -0.28
N PRO A 305 50.27 34.36 -0.71
CA PRO A 305 50.79 33.61 -1.89
C PRO A 305 52.10 32.76 -1.66
N ALA A 306 52.62 32.18 -2.77
CA ALA A 306 54.02 31.74 -3.09
C ALA A 306 54.38 30.26 -2.79
N ALA A 307 55.16 29.49 -3.57
CA ALA A 307 56.09 29.79 -4.67
C ALA A 307 56.48 28.51 -5.50
N VAL A 308 56.74 28.70 -6.82
CA VAL A 308 57.69 28.05 -7.78
C VAL A 308 58.13 26.56 -7.72
N HIS A 309 57.90 25.83 -8.83
CA HIS A 309 58.89 25.34 -9.84
C HIS A 309 58.22 24.26 -10.74
N ALA A 310 57.95 24.52 -12.03
CA ALA A 310 58.82 24.36 -13.21
C ALA A 310 59.03 22.90 -13.71
N ALA A 311 58.40 22.55 -14.84
CA ALA A 311 59.03 22.20 -16.13
C ALA A 311 58.48 20.94 -16.87
N ALA A 312 58.36 21.15 -18.19
CA ALA A 312 58.46 20.22 -19.33
C ALA A 312 57.18 19.59 -19.95
N GLU A 313 56.86 20.10 -21.14
CA GLU A 313 56.00 19.55 -22.21
C GLU A 313 56.74 18.48 -23.08
N PRO A 314 56.26 18.07 -24.28
CA PRO A 314 55.07 17.26 -24.57
C PRO A 314 55.40 16.10 -25.56
N ALA A 315 54.43 15.25 -25.92
CA ALA A 315 54.42 14.61 -27.25
C ALA A 315 53.03 14.13 -27.66
N ASP A 316 52.61 14.70 -28.78
CA ASP A 316 51.54 14.33 -29.71
C ASP A 316 51.75 12.93 -30.32
N THR A 317 50.67 12.24 -30.67
CA THR A 317 50.40 11.67 -32.01
C THR A 317 49.27 10.63 -31.98
N GLY A 318 48.29 10.82 -32.88
CA GLY A 318 48.03 9.78 -33.88
C GLY A 318 46.78 8.90 -33.75
N ASP A 319 45.76 9.30 -34.52
CA ASP A 319 44.93 8.49 -35.42
C ASP A 319 43.77 7.59 -34.93
N LEU A 320 42.64 7.86 -35.60
CA LEU A 320 41.38 7.14 -35.82
C LEU A 320 41.59 5.93 -36.80
N PRO A 321 40.55 5.23 -37.31
CA PRO A 321 39.28 4.73 -36.74
C PRO A 321 39.06 3.22 -37.09
N SER A 322 37.99 2.57 -36.59
CA SER A 322 37.32 1.50 -37.37
C SER A 322 35.88 1.22 -36.93
N ASP A 323 35.00 1.21 -37.93
CA ASP A 323 33.61 0.76 -38.00
C ASP A 323 33.33 -0.63 -37.41
N GLY A 324 32.05 -0.92 -37.15
CA GLY A 324 31.57 -2.31 -37.20
C GLY A 324 30.23 -2.58 -36.52
N SER A 325 29.16 -2.44 -37.28
CA SER A 325 27.75 -2.81 -37.03
C SER A 325 27.46 -4.31 -36.80
N SER A 326 26.27 -4.58 -36.22
CA SER A 326 25.32 -5.72 -36.41
C SER A 326 24.89 -6.33 -35.06
N GLU A 327 23.63 -6.14 -34.63
CA GLU A 327 22.37 -6.84 -34.98
C GLU A 327 22.17 -8.20 -34.29
N ALA A 328 20.99 -8.33 -33.66
CA ALA A 328 20.18 -9.55 -33.41
C ALA A 328 20.79 -10.60 -32.45
N SER A 329 20.07 -11.37 -31.63
CA SER A 329 18.64 -11.63 -31.41
C SER A 329 18.55 -12.65 -30.26
N ASP A 330 17.45 -12.62 -29.51
CA ASP A 330 16.67 -13.78 -29.06
C ASP A 330 17.22 -14.84 -28.08
N GLU A 331 16.36 -15.06 -27.08
CA GLU A 331 15.91 -16.34 -26.51
C GLU A 331 16.60 -16.98 -25.27
N ILE A 332 15.81 -16.95 -24.17
CA ILE A 332 15.30 -18.09 -23.38
C ILE A 332 16.20 -18.81 -22.36
N SER A 333 15.55 -19.07 -21.22
CA SER A 333 15.67 -20.18 -20.25
C SER A 333 16.45 -19.98 -18.95
N ASP A 334 15.67 -19.75 -17.88
CA ASP A 334 15.35 -20.75 -16.86
C ASP A 334 16.47 -21.47 -16.06
N ILE A 335 16.31 -21.35 -14.72
CA ILE A 335 16.38 -22.44 -13.71
C ILE A 335 17.57 -22.48 -12.70
N ASN A 336 17.15 -22.67 -11.44
CA ASN A 336 17.77 -23.28 -10.23
C ASN A 336 18.45 -22.37 -9.19
N ALA A 337 17.85 -22.16 -8.01
CA ALA A 337 17.57 -23.09 -6.90
C ALA A 337 18.79 -23.33 -5.98
N VAL A 338 18.74 -22.72 -4.79
CA VAL A 338 19.70 -22.94 -3.69
C VAL A 338 19.08 -23.88 -2.66
N LYS A 339 19.78 -24.99 -2.38
CA LYS A 339 19.49 -25.99 -1.32
C LYS A 339 19.92 -25.47 0.07
N PRO A 340 19.29 -25.92 1.18
CA PRO A 340 19.78 -25.66 2.53
C PRO A 340 20.85 -26.70 2.94
N ARG A 341 21.82 -26.28 3.76
CA ARG A 341 22.79 -27.16 4.41
C ARG A 341 22.29 -27.58 5.79
N ASN A 342 22.26 -28.89 5.98
CA ASN A 342 22.10 -29.57 7.27
C ASN A 342 23.51 -29.79 7.86
N ASN A 343 23.70 -29.67 9.17
CA ASN A 343 24.80 -30.34 9.87
C ASN A 343 24.39 -30.58 11.33
N GLY A 344 24.62 -31.82 11.76
CA GLY A 344 24.10 -32.40 12.98
C GLY A 344 24.81 -32.00 14.27
N ASP A 345 24.04 -32.15 15.34
CA ASP A 345 24.39 -32.51 16.73
C ASP A 345 25.42 -33.66 16.81
N PRO A 346 26.17 -33.86 17.94
CA PRO A 346 25.51 -34.24 19.21
C PRO A 346 26.21 -33.94 20.56
N ASP A 347 25.38 -34.07 21.60
CA ASP A 347 25.58 -34.82 22.86
C ASP A 347 25.75 -34.05 24.20
N SER A 348 24.85 -34.42 25.13
CA SER A 348 25.14 -34.90 26.48
C SER A 348 24.61 -34.13 27.70
N THR A 349 23.93 -34.94 28.54
CA THR A 349 23.76 -34.91 30.00
C THR A 349 22.50 -34.31 30.65
N GLU A 350 21.72 -35.27 31.15
CA GLU A 350 20.75 -35.31 32.23
C GLU A 350 21.01 -34.37 33.42
N ASN A 351 19.94 -33.84 34.01
CA ASN A 351 19.71 -34.06 35.44
C ASN A 351 18.24 -33.91 35.85
N HIS A 352 17.82 -34.90 36.65
CA HIS A 352 16.55 -35.03 37.35
C HIS A 352 16.33 -33.94 38.41
N GLU A 353 15.08 -33.52 38.63
CA GLU A 353 14.49 -33.61 39.97
C GLU A 353 12.95 -33.57 39.93
N LYS A 354 12.35 -34.58 40.56
CA LYS A 354 10.94 -34.69 40.95
C LYS A 354 10.81 -34.12 42.37
N ILE A 355 9.77 -33.33 42.66
CA ILE A 355 9.04 -33.40 43.93
C ILE A 355 7.55 -33.22 43.63
N ALA A 356 6.73 -34.12 44.18
CA ALA A 356 5.29 -34.22 44.08
C ALA A 356 4.64 -33.86 45.43
N ASP A 357 3.35 -33.49 45.36
CA ASP A 357 2.30 -33.50 46.41
C ASP A 357 2.55 -32.64 47.68
N ASP A 358 1.54 -32.05 48.34
CA ASP A 358 0.26 -32.65 48.69
C ASP A 358 -0.82 -31.61 49.09
N SER A 359 -2.06 -32.01 48.80
CA SER A 359 -3.35 -31.85 49.50
C SER A 359 -3.92 -30.52 50.09
N ALA A 360 -5.22 -30.38 49.84
CA ALA A 360 -6.32 -30.18 50.80
C ALA A 360 -7.14 -28.86 50.80
N ALA A 361 -8.35 -28.98 50.21
CA ALA A 361 -9.67 -28.74 50.82
C ALA A 361 -10.07 -27.38 51.47
N SER A 362 -11.07 -26.73 50.88
CA SER A 362 -12.37 -26.27 51.48
C SER A 362 -13.07 -25.35 50.45
N ALA A 363 -14.26 -25.64 49.89
CA ALA A 363 -15.61 -25.77 50.45
C ALA A 363 -16.19 -24.44 51.00
N SER A 364 -17.15 -23.86 50.26
CA SER A 364 -18.41 -23.15 50.66
C SER A 364 -18.71 -22.02 49.65
N ALA A 365 -19.65 -22.16 48.71
CA ALA A 365 -21.10 -22.03 48.83
C ALA A 365 -21.60 -20.57 48.95
N GLU A 366 -22.15 -20.05 47.85
CA GLU A 366 -23.23 -19.05 47.89
C GLU A 366 -24.12 -19.19 46.63
N GLN A 367 -25.38 -19.53 46.85
CA GLN A 367 -26.47 -19.45 45.86
C GLN A 367 -27.25 -18.14 46.07
N PRO A 368 -27.95 -17.63 45.03
CA PRO A 368 -28.76 -16.43 45.13
C PRO A 368 -30.23 -16.72 45.50
N THR A 369 -30.81 -15.86 46.35
CA THR A 369 -32.24 -15.49 46.39
C THR A 369 -32.24 -14.01 46.81
N THR A 370 -32.91 -13.08 46.13
CA THR A 370 -34.34 -12.95 45.83
C THR A 370 -34.53 -11.97 44.67
#